data_AF-A0A1V4XAE6-F1
#
_entry.id   AF-A0A1V4XAE6-F1
#
_cell.length_a   1.000
_cell.length_b   1.000
_cell.length_c   1.000
_cell.angle_alpha   90.00
_cell.angle_beta   90.00
_cell.angle_gamma   90.00
#
_symmetry.space_group_name_H-M   'P 1'
#
loop_
_entity.id
_entity.type
_entity.pdbx_description
1 polymer ?
#
loop_
_entity_poly.entity_id
_entity_poly.type
_entity_poly.pdbx_seq_one_letter_code
_entity_poly.pdbx_strand_id
1 'polypeptide(L)' 'MRITDGSEVCRVCGTAPSVIYCDGCDKPLCRFCRKFDMWQQGCGSIPTKVFCVKCAGDPWVNPWGSAMD' A
#
# COMPACT_ATOMS: atom_id res chain seq x y z
N MET A 1 -4.25 -4.72 -5.76
CA MET A 1 -2.78 -4.87 -5.82
C MET A 1 -2.30 -4.95 -7.25
N ARG A 2 -1.51 -3.98 -7.67
CA ARG A 2 -0.87 -3.94 -8.99
C ARG A 2 0.64 -4.07 -8.79
N ILE A 3 1.23 -5.11 -9.36
CA ILE A 3 2.67 -5.42 -9.23
C ILE A 3 3.45 -4.63 -10.30
N THR A 4 4.67 -4.20 -9.98
CA THR A 4 5.59 -3.57 -10.94
C THR A 4 6.49 -4.64 -11.55
N ASP A 5 7.03 -4.39 -12.73
CA ASP A 5 8.03 -5.26 -13.38
C ASP A 5 9.46 -5.05 -12.82
N GLY A 6 9.64 -4.12 -11.87
CA GLY A 6 10.92 -3.77 -11.27
C GLY A 6 11.70 -2.68 -12.02
N SER A 7 11.16 -2.12 -13.10
CA SER A 7 11.80 -1.04 -13.88
C SER A 7 11.75 0.33 -13.19
N GLU A 8 10.73 0.58 -12.37
CA GLU A 8 10.58 1.84 -11.62
C GLU A 8 11.28 1.79 -10.25
N VAL A 9 11.81 2.94 -9.81
CA VAL A 9 12.33 3.14 -8.44
C VAL A 9 11.19 3.53 -7.50
N CYS A 10 11.28 3.13 -6.23
CA CYS A 10 10.34 3.51 -5.18
C CYS A 10 10.21 5.04 -5.06
N ARG A 11 9.00 5.58 -5.24
CA ARG A 11 8.73 7.03 -5.13
C ARG A 11 8.52 7.52 -3.69
N VAL A 12 8.86 6.69 -2.69
CA VAL A 12 8.90 7.07 -1.27
C VAL A 12 10.33 7.26 -0.80
N CYS A 13 11.20 6.24 -0.97
CA CYS A 13 12.60 6.33 -0.55
C CYS A 13 13.57 6.78 -1.65
N GLY A 14 13.19 6.66 -2.93
CA GLY A 14 14.03 7.07 -4.07
C GLY A 14 15.25 6.17 -4.34
N THR A 15 15.44 5.09 -3.58
CA THR A 15 16.69 4.31 -3.62
C THR A 15 16.55 2.86 -4.08
N ALA A 16 15.42 2.21 -3.78
CA ALA A 16 15.23 0.78 -4.04
C ALA A 16 14.28 0.54 -5.22
N PRO A 17 14.46 -0.56 -5.99
CA PRO A 17 13.50 -0.98 -7.00
C PRO A 17 12.11 -1.15 -6.40
N SER A 18 11.11 -0.68 -7.13
CA SER A 18 9.72 -0.89 -6.77
C SER A 18 9.29 -2.32 -7.08
N VAL A 19 8.33 -2.83 -6.31
CA VAL A 19 7.75 -4.16 -6.49
C VAL A 19 6.21 -4.14 -6.58
N ILE A 20 5.58 -3.00 -6.26
CA ILE A 20 4.12 -2.89 -6.16
C ILE A 20 3.71 -1.41 -6.18
N TYR A 21 2.51 -1.11 -6.66
CA TYR A 21 1.93 0.22 -6.58
C TYR A 21 1.09 0.40 -5.31
N CYS A 22 1.10 1.62 -4.77
CA CYS A 22 0.20 2.05 -3.71
C CYS A 22 -1.25 2.06 -4.21
N ASP A 23 -2.16 1.32 -3.57
CA ASP A 23 -3.58 1.27 -3.91
C ASP A 23 -4.32 2.61 -3.63
N GLY A 24 -3.68 3.57 -2.95
CA GLY A 24 -4.27 4.88 -2.63
C GLY A 24 -3.75 6.07 -3.44
N CYS A 25 -2.55 6.00 -4.03
CA CYS A 25 -1.97 7.12 -4.79
C CYS A 25 -1.09 6.71 -5.97
N ASP A 26 -1.11 5.44 -6.36
CA ASP A 26 -0.41 4.87 -7.52
C ASP A 26 1.12 5.04 -7.52
N LYS A 27 1.73 5.52 -6.44
CA LYS A 27 3.19 5.56 -6.33
C LYS A 27 3.76 4.13 -6.33
N PRO A 28 4.80 3.83 -7.13
CA PRO A 28 5.51 2.57 -7.04
C PRO A 28 6.32 2.51 -5.73
N LEU A 29 6.28 1.39 -5.04
CA LEU A 29 6.82 1.17 -3.69
C LEU A 29 7.79 -0.01 -3.67
N CYS A 30 8.91 0.14 -2.96
CA CYS A 30 9.77 -0.99 -2.63
C CYS A 30 9.20 -1.84 -1.49
N ARG A 31 9.88 -2.95 -1.18
CA ARG A 31 9.50 -3.88 -0.11
C ARG A 31 9.43 -3.23 1.29
N PHE A 32 10.20 -2.16 1.52
CA PHE A 32 10.29 -1.49 2.83
C PHE A 32 9.29 -0.33 2.98
N CYS A 33 8.95 0.35 1.89
CA CYS A 33 8.05 1.51 1.92
C CYS A 33 6.56 1.14 1.76
N ARG A 34 6.25 -0.14 1.54
CA ARG A 34 4.88 -0.65 1.46
C ARG A 34 4.37 -1.10 2.82
N LYS A 35 3.10 -0.81 3.09
CA LYS A 35 2.33 -1.33 4.22
C LYS A 35 1.20 -2.18 3.67
N PHE A 36 1.02 -3.36 4.22
CA PHE A 36 -0.13 -4.21 3.89
C PHE A 36 -1.23 -3.95 4.91
N ASP A 37 -2.47 -3.96 4.43
CA ASP A 37 -3.64 -3.91 5.28
C ASP A 37 -4.69 -4.91 4.79
N MET A 38 -5.60 -5.28 5.68
CA MET A 38 -6.66 -6.25 5.43
C MET A 38 -8.00 -5.56 5.65
N TRP A 39 -8.68 -5.26 4.55
CA TRP A 39 -9.97 -4.58 4.63
C TRP A 39 -11.07 -5.59 4.82
N GLN A 40 -11.73 -5.57 5.98
CA GLN A 40 -12.94 -6.38 6.16
C GLN A 40 -14.05 -5.84 5.27
N GLN A 41 -14.57 -6.68 4.38
CA GLN A 41 -15.69 -6.36 3.49
C GLN A 41 -16.75 -7.45 3.64
N GLY A 42 -17.81 -7.13 4.37
CA GLY A 42 -19.04 -7.93 4.45
C GLY A 42 -18.83 -9.41 4.78
N CYS A 43 -19.63 -10.27 4.11
CA CYS A 43 -19.73 -11.70 4.41
C CYS A 43 -18.50 -12.49 3.90
N GLY A 44 -17.38 -12.37 4.61
CA GLY A 44 -16.26 -13.32 4.54
C GLY A 44 -15.13 -12.97 3.56
N SER A 45 -15.19 -11.84 2.85
CA SER A 45 -14.08 -11.40 2.01
C SER A 45 -13.19 -10.40 2.74
N ILE A 46 -11.88 -10.65 2.75
CA ILE A 46 -10.89 -9.75 3.32
C ILE A 46 -9.83 -9.44 2.26
N PRO A 47 -10.11 -8.49 1.33
CA PRO A 47 -9.11 -8.07 0.37
C PRO A 47 -7.88 -7.46 1.05
N THR A 48 -6.70 -7.94 0.66
CA THR A 48 -5.43 -7.32 1.02
C THR A 48 -5.21 -6.06 0.19
N LYS A 49 -4.86 -4.96 0.86
CA LYS A 49 -4.49 -3.67 0.28
C LYS A 49 -3.04 -3.34 0.56
N VAL A 50 -2.48 -2.47 -0.27
CA VAL A 50 -1.09 -2.02 -0.15
C VAL A 50 -0.99 -0.52 -0.24
N PHE A 51 -0.39 0.10 0.77
CA PHE A 51 -0.26 1.56 0.87
C PHE A 51 1.18 2.00 1.08
N CYS A 52 1.48 3.24 0.67
CA CYS A 52 2.65 3.95 1.19
C CYS A 52 2.36 4.42 2.63
N VAL A 53 3.40 4.79 3.39
CA VAL A 53 3.23 5.25 4.78
C VAL A 53 2.22 6.39 4.94
N LYS A 54 2.15 7.32 3.97
CA LYS A 54 1.19 8.42 4.00
C LYS A 54 -0.26 7.93 3.81
N CYS A 55 -0.51 7.12 2.79
CA CYS A 55 -1.85 6.57 2.53
C CYS A 55 -2.30 5.58 3.60
N ALA A 56 -1.36 4.87 4.24
CA ALA A 56 -1.67 3.92 5.29
C ALA A 56 -2.27 4.61 6.52
N GLY A 57 -1.82 5.83 6.85
CA GLY A 57 -2.31 6.61 7.99
C GLY A 57 -3.35 7.68 7.64
N ASP A 58 -3.81 7.74 6.39
CA ASP A 58 -4.86 8.66 5.98
C ASP A 58 -6.22 7.95 6.08
N PRO A 59 -7.10 8.31 7.05
CA PRO A 59 -8.36 7.60 7.27
C PRO A 59 -9.35 7.74 6.10
N TRP A 60 -9.16 8.72 5.21
CA TRP A 60 -9.99 8.88 4.02
C TRP A 60 -9.55 7.97 2.87
N VAL A 61 -8.31 7.48 2.92
CA VAL A 61 -7.75 6.54 1.93
C VAL A 61 -7.74 5.11 2.47
N ASN A 62 -7.36 4.95 3.73
CA ASN A 62 -7.30 3.68 4.46
C ASN A 62 -8.07 3.77 5.79
N PRO A 63 -9.41 3.63 5.76
CA PRO A 63 -10.23 3.74 6.97
C PRO A 63 -10.05 2.56 7.95
N TRP A 64 -9.34 1.49 7.55
CA TRP A 64 -8.95 0.38 8.44
C TRP A 64 -7.55 0.55 9.03
N GLY A 65 -6.74 1.49 8.53
CA GLY A 65 -5.35 1.68 8.94
C GLY A 65 -5.15 2.17 10.37
N SER A 66 -6.20 2.77 10.93
CA SER A 66 -6.26 3.22 12.33
C SER A 66 -6.84 2.17 13.29
N ALA A 67 -7.10 0.93 12.84
CA ALA A 67 -7.70 -0.12 13.66
C ALA A 67 -6.65 -1.05 14.33
N MET A 68 -5.36 -0.74 14.20
CA MET A 68 -4.25 -1.49 14.80
C MET A 68 -3.33 -0.51 15.55
N ASP A 69 -3.82 0.06 16.66
CA ASP A 69 -2.98 0.59 17.74
C ASP A 69 -3.01 -0.33 18.97
#